data_AF-A0A968IDL3-F1
#
_entry.id   AF-A0A968IDL3-F1
#
_cell.length_a   1.000
_cell.length_b   1.000
_cell.length_c   1.000
_cell.angle_alpha   90.00
_cell.angle_beta   90.00
_cell.angle_gamma   90.00
#
_symmetry.space_group_name_H-M   'P 1'
#
loop_
_entity.id
_entity.type
_entity.pdbx_description
1 polymer ?
#
loop_
_entity_poly.entity_id
_entity_poly.type
_entity_poly.pdbx_seq_one_letter_code
_entity_poly.pdbx_strand_id
1 'polypeptide(L)'
;MKRQSNSTTGDFERKKLDVNLLTILAIALVIALAIYAVVSPFKTSFIGILLYKRGYTQHLAIYFACVVVSLNILKFYKLQKEFKILKRFWIPETIVFDDPEAKEIVTLQKTLAKEPYLIAIRCSRVVAAYIQSGNRKTAADLALDDSSFYISASESSYTFPRILIWAIPLLGFIGTVFGISEAVNGFSNLLDKVADVEQIKEGIGTVTTGLAIAFDTTLLALLLSVAVMIPLVLIERFETRLLLGIDIFINDQLLPRFKERGGDLDEKAINRAIDKAFKEHLPNHEVLIEPARIYAEKAATSLTQNFVAQVSKLQEVNHRLIEQIGQVNELAIVDRQSYTNALEKQQTTNQSFIEKIHSAIDVVKATHSESFEKQQETHQNLLAEVREIFKTVKINHLESLEKQKQTHQNLIAEIRGLIETVKITHINISKSFVDRTQQISQQLDRASSILESRIASLEQATVQITEITKLQQSIEEMLFSLEKTQVINQSLLEVRESLMQLKPALEKMSKPRMITFVDSDEGGL
;
A
#
# COMPACT_ATOMS: atom_id res chain seq x y z
N MET A 1 -30.29 -30.35 -17.65
CA MET A 1 -28.91 -30.87 -17.71
C MET A 1 -27.96 -29.83 -17.12
N LYS A 2 -27.26 -30.19 -16.05
CA LYS A 2 -26.30 -29.35 -15.31
C LYS A 2 -25.10 -29.02 -16.22
N ARG A 3 -24.85 -27.74 -16.47
CA ARG A 3 -23.54 -27.25 -16.94
C ARG A 3 -22.63 -27.16 -15.71
N GLN A 4 -21.87 -28.23 -15.46
CA GLN A 4 -20.68 -28.13 -14.60
C GLN A 4 -19.67 -27.25 -15.35
N SER A 5 -19.51 -26.00 -14.91
CA SER A 5 -18.36 -25.20 -15.29
C SER A 5 -17.12 -25.81 -14.63
N ASN A 6 -16.22 -26.36 -15.44
CA ASN A 6 -14.86 -26.66 -15.00
C ASN A 6 -14.17 -25.32 -14.64
N SER A 7 -14.30 -24.90 -13.38
CA SER A 7 -13.68 -23.69 -12.82
C SER A 7 -12.22 -23.90 -12.40
N THR A 8 -11.67 -25.10 -12.57
CA THR A 8 -10.32 -25.42 -12.09
C THR A 8 -9.21 -24.96 -13.04
N THR A 9 -9.40 -24.88 -14.36
CA THR A 9 -8.32 -24.55 -15.30
C THR A 9 -7.89 -23.08 -15.27
N GLY A 10 -8.82 -22.15 -14.99
CA GLY A 10 -8.53 -20.70 -14.98
C GLY A 10 -7.69 -20.22 -13.80
N ASP A 11 -7.83 -20.86 -12.63
CA ASP A 11 -7.08 -20.49 -11.42
C ASP A 11 -5.61 -20.94 -11.46
N PHE A 12 -5.31 -22.07 -12.14
CA PHE A 12 -3.93 -22.52 -12.34
C PHE A 12 -3.14 -21.61 -13.30
N GLU A 13 -3.80 -21.04 -14.32
CA GLU A 13 -3.16 -20.07 -15.22
C GLU A 13 -2.81 -18.75 -14.52
N ARG A 14 -3.57 -18.38 -13.49
CA ARG A 14 -3.38 -17.16 -12.69
C ARG A 14 -2.25 -17.24 -11.66
N LYS A 15 -1.76 -18.42 -11.30
CA LYS A 15 -0.71 -18.63 -10.27
C LYS A 15 0.64 -19.06 -10.84
N LYS A 16 1.00 -18.60 -12.04
CA LYS A 16 2.18 -19.09 -12.76
C LYS A 16 3.52 -18.82 -12.09
N LEU A 17 3.61 -17.69 -11.40
CA LEU A 17 4.79 -17.29 -10.63
C LEU A 17 4.89 -18.04 -9.29
N ASP A 18 3.84 -18.74 -8.86
CA ASP A 18 3.89 -19.56 -7.66
C ASP A 18 4.73 -20.82 -7.91
N VAL A 19 5.38 -21.27 -6.85
CA VAL A 19 6.18 -22.49 -6.84
C VAL A 19 5.51 -23.45 -5.87
N ASN A 20 5.37 -24.71 -6.27
CA ASN A 20 4.71 -25.70 -5.44
C ASN A 20 5.47 -25.91 -4.13
N LEU A 21 4.80 -25.72 -2.99
CA LEU A 21 5.40 -25.84 -1.67
C LEU A 21 6.10 -27.18 -1.46
N LEU A 22 5.53 -28.28 -1.94
CA LEU A 22 6.11 -29.61 -1.79
C LEU A 22 7.44 -29.74 -2.55
N THR A 23 7.56 -29.11 -3.73
CA THR A 23 8.82 -29.06 -4.47
C THR A 23 9.88 -28.23 -3.76
N ILE A 24 9.48 -27.12 -3.12
CA ILE A 24 10.38 -26.28 -2.32
C ILE A 24 10.93 -27.10 -1.15
N LEU A 25 10.06 -27.79 -0.39
CA LEU A 25 10.46 -28.59 0.76
C LEU A 25 11.36 -29.77 0.37
N ALA A 26 11.07 -30.44 -0.75
CA ALA A 26 11.89 -31.54 -1.25
C ALA A 26 13.30 -31.07 -1.65
N ILE A 27 13.40 -29.95 -2.39
CA ILE A 27 14.69 -29.38 -2.78
C ILE A 27 15.45 -28.89 -1.54
N ALA A 28 14.76 -28.26 -0.59
CA ALA A 28 15.36 -27.81 0.66
C ALA A 28 15.95 -28.96 1.47
N LEU A 29 15.27 -30.10 1.52
CA LEU A 29 15.77 -31.31 2.17
C LEU A 29 17.05 -31.81 1.49
N VAL A 30 17.06 -31.86 0.15
CA VAL A 30 18.25 -32.26 -0.62
C VAL A 30 19.42 -31.31 -0.37
N ILE A 31 19.19 -29.99 -0.38
CA ILE A 31 20.21 -28.98 -0.10
C ILE A 31 20.74 -29.12 1.33
N ALA A 32 19.86 -29.32 2.32
CA ALA A 32 20.26 -29.52 3.70
C ALA A 32 21.14 -30.78 3.86
N LEU A 33 20.72 -31.90 3.26
CA LEU A 33 21.51 -33.14 3.25
C LEU A 33 22.86 -32.95 2.56
N ALA A 34 22.91 -32.20 1.46
CA ALA A 34 24.15 -31.88 0.76
C ALA A 34 25.09 -31.03 1.63
N ILE A 35 24.58 -30.03 2.35
CA ILE A 35 25.37 -29.23 3.29
C ILE A 35 26.00 -30.13 4.36
N TYR A 36 25.21 -31.03 4.94
CA TYR A 36 25.74 -31.98 5.93
C TYR A 36 26.75 -32.96 5.32
N ALA A 37 26.51 -33.47 4.11
CA ALA A 37 27.46 -34.33 3.42
C ALA A 37 28.81 -33.64 3.18
N VAL A 38 28.80 -32.38 2.74
CA VAL A 38 30.01 -31.58 2.49
C VAL A 38 30.76 -31.25 3.78
N VAL A 39 30.05 -31.04 4.88
CA VAL A 39 30.65 -30.70 6.19
C VAL A 39 31.11 -31.96 6.94
N SER A 40 30.63 -33.15 6.57
CA SER A 40 30.99 -34.44 7.20
C SER A 40 32.51 -34.69 7.36
N PRO A 41 33.40 -34.43 6.38
CA PRO A 41 34.84 -34.57 6.57
C PRO A 41 35.46 -33.55 7.54
N PHE A 42 34.77 -32.44 7.83
CA PHE A 42 35.27 -31.33 8.65
C PHE A 42 34.60 -31.24 10.02
N LYS A 43 34.11 -32.35 10.57
CA LYS A 43 33.39 -32.40 11.87
C LYS A 43 34.19 -31.83 13.06
N THR A 44 35.53 -31.82 12.97
CA THR A 44 36.42 -31.27 13.99
C THR A 44 36.74 -29.78 13.81
N SER A 45 36.42 -29.21 12.64
CA SER A 45 36.55 -27.77 12.38
C SER A 45 35.49 -26.98 13.14
N PHE A 46 35.73 -25.68 13.37
CA PHE A 46 34.77 -24.78 13.99
C PHE A 46 33.38 -24.87 13.34
N ILE A 47 33.32 -24.85 12.00
CA ILE A 47 32.08 -24.98 11.22
C ILE A 47 31.40 -26.34 11.47
N GLY A 48 32.17 -27.42 11.53
CA GLY A 48 31.62 -28.76 11.77
C GLY A 48 31.05 -28.91 13.19
N ILE A 49 31.75 -28.38 14.19
CA ILE A 49 31.29 -28.36 15.58
C ILE A 49 30.01 -27.52 15.69
N LEU A 50 30.00 -26.34 15.08
CA LEU A 50 28.84 -25.47 14.99
C LEU A 50 27.65 -26.27 14.44
N LEU A 51 27.77 -26.83 13.23
CA LEU A 51 26.65 -27.45 12.50
C LEU A 51 26.15 -28.78 13.08
N TYR A 52 27.03 -29.60 13.70
CA TYR A 52 26.68 -30.96 14.15
C TYR A 52 26.50 -31.12 15.66
N LYS A 53 27.22 -30.37 16.50
CA LYS A 53 27.29 -30.65 17.95
C LYS A 53 26.46 -29.70 18.80
N ARG A 54 25.72 -28.77 18.20
CA ARG A 54 25.01 -27.68 18.90
C ARG A 54 23.49 -27.92 19.11
N GLY A 55 23.00 -29.14 18.82
CA GLY A 55 21.62 -29.56 19.12
C GLY A 55 20.64 -29.46 17.95
N TYR A 56 19.37 -29.80 18.21
CA TYR A 56 18.34 -29.94 17.17
C TYR A 56 17.84 -28.61 16.59
N THR A 57 17.91 -27.52 17.38
CA THR A 57 17.49 -26.17 16.95
C THR A 57 18.33 -25.69 15.76
N GLN A 58 19.60 -26.07 15.72
CA GLN A 58 20.53 -25.73 14.65
C GLN A 58 20.15 -26.42 13.33
N HIS A 59 19.87 -27.73 13.39
CA HIS A 59 19.40 -28.49 12.23
C HIS A 59 18.12 -27.87 11.63
N LEU A 60 17.19 -27.44 12.50
CA LEU A 60 15.95 -26.81 12.07
C LEU A 60 16.17 -25.42 11.45
N ALA A 61 17.04 -24.60 12.04
CA ALA A 61 17.39 -23.28 11.51
C ALA A 61 18.04 -23.38 10.12
N ILE A 62 18.93 -24.35 9.91
CA ILE A 62 19.56 -24.60 8.60
C ILE A 62 18.53 -25.10 7.59
N TYR A 63 17.63 -26.00 8.00
CA TYR A 63 16.56 -26.46 7.14
C TYR A 63 15.65 -25.30 6.71
N PHE A 64 15.24 -24.42 7.63
CA PHE A 64 14.45 -23.23 7.30
C PHE A 64 15.19 -22.31 6.33
N ALA A 65 16.49 -22.08 6.56
CA ALA A 65 17.32 -21.32 5.62
C ALA A 65 17.35 -21.99 4.23
N CYS A 66 17.47 -23.31 4.16
CA CYS A 66 17.45 -24.07 2.90
C CYS A 66 16.09 -23.98 2.18
N VAL A 67 14.96 -23.92 2.91
CA VAL A 67 13.63 -23.70 2.33
C VAL A 67 13.55 -22.33 1.66
N VAL A 68 14.03 -21.28 2.34
CA VAL A 68 14.05 -19.92 1.76
C VAL A 68 14.99 -19.85 0.56
N VAL A 69 16.18 -20.46 0.63
CA VAL A 69 17.14 -20.54 -0.49
C VAL A 69 16.53 -21.27 -1.68
N SER A 70 15.83 -22.39 -1.45
CA SER A 70 15.19 -23.18 -2.52
C SER A 70 14.13 -22.35 -3.24
N LEU A 71 13.27 -21.64 -2.50
CA LEU A 71 12.28 -20.74 -3.06
C LEU A 71 12.95 -19.64 -3.89
N ASN A 72 13.99 -19.00 -3.35
CA ASN A 72 14.73 -17.95 -4.02
C ASN A 72 15.32 -18.41 -5.36
N ILE A 73 15.97 -19.58 -5.39
CA ILE A 73 16.55 -20.14 -6.61
C ILE A 73 15.46 -20.40 -7.66
N LEU A 74 14.35 -21.04 -7.27
CA LEU A 74 13.26 -21.37 -8.19
C LEU A 74 12.56 -20.13 -8.74
N LYS A 75 12.24 -19.16 -7.88
CA LYS A 75 11.66 -17.87 -8.28
C LYS A 75 12.62 -17.10 -9.18
N PHE A 76 13.91 -17.03 -8.85
CA PHE A 76 14.91 -16.36 -9.67
C PHE A 76 14.95 -16.93 -11.10
N TYR A 77 15.01 -18.26 -11.27
CA TYR A 77 14.99 -18.87 -12.60
C TYR A 77 13.70 -18.61 -13.38
N LYS A 78 12.54 -18.66 -12.72
CA LYS A 78 11.25 -18.35 -13.37
C LYS A 78 11.18 -16.88 -13.81
N LEU A 79 11.53 -15.95 -12.91
CA LEU A 79 11.46 -14.51 -13.18
C LEU A 79 12.46 -14.08 -14.25
N GLN A 80 13.69 -14.64 -14.25
CA GLN A 80 14.69 -14.34 -15.27
C GLN A 80 14.20 -14.75 -16.66
N LYS A 81 13.52 -15.90 -16.78
CA LYS A 81 12.91 -16.34 -18.03
C LYS A 81 11.84 -15.35 -18.49
N GLU A 82 10.88 -15.01 -17.63
CA GLU A 82 9.81 -14.05 -17.98
C GLU A 82 10.35 -12.67 -18.35
N PHE A 83 11.33 -12.16 -17.59
CA PHE A 83 11.93 -10.85 -17.84
C PHE A 83 12.68 -10.76 -19.17
N LYS A 84 13.35 -11.85 -19.59
CA LYS A 84 13.98 -11.91 -20.91
C LYS A 84 12.97 -11.81 -22.05
N ILE A 85 11.77 -12.37 -21.83
CA ILE A 85 10.74 -12.52 -22.86
C ILE A 85 9.82 -11.29 -22.92
N LEU A 86 9.76 -10.51 -21.83
CA LEU A 86 9.18 -9.16 -21.84
C LEU A 86 9.73 -8.26 -22.96
N LYS A 87 11.00 -8.44 -23.35
CA LYS A 87 11.64 -7.66 -24.44
C LYS A 87 11.25 -8.11 -25.85
N ARG A 88 10.52 -9.22 -25.99
CA ARG A 88 10.07 -9.72 -27.30
C ARG A 88 8.95 -8.82 -27.82
N PHE A 89 8.87 -8.72 -29.13
CA PHE A 89 7.75 -8.08 -29.79
C PHE A 89 6.52 -9.00 -29.80
N TRP A 90 5.50 -8.65 -29.01
CA TRP A 90 4.31 -9.49 -28.80
C TRP A 90 3.12 -9.14 -29.70
N ILE A 91 3.01 -7.89 -30.13
CA ILE A 91 1.85 -7.39 -30.89
C ILE A 91 2.35 -6.82 -32.22
N PRO A 92 2.19 -7.54 -33.33
CA PRO A 92 2.53 -7.05 -34.67
C PRO A 92 2.04 -5.62 -34.93
N GLU A 93 2.88 -4.73 -35.47
CA GLU A 93 2.46 -3.36 -35.84
C GLU A 93 1.42 -3.36 -36.97
N THR A 94 1.36 -4.46 -37.73
CA THR A 94 0.46 -4.63 -38.87
C THR A 94 -1.00 -4.86 -38.47
N ILE A 95 -1.27 -5.24 -37.21
CA ILE A 95 -2.64 -5.53 -36.75
C ILE A 95 -3.31 -4.22 -36.33
N VAL A 96 -4.39 -3.88 -37.04
CA VAL A 96 -5.21 -2.69 -36.75
C VAL A 96 -6.42 -3.12 -35.92
N PHE A 97 -6.65 -2.44 -34.80
CA PHE A 97 -7.77 -2.73 -33.88
C PHE A 97 -8.97 -1.83 -34.17
N ASP A 98 -9.39 -1.78 -35.43
CA ASP A 98 -10.56 -1.00 -35.87
C ASP A 98 -11.88 -1.75 -35.64
N ASP A 99 -11.90 -3.06 -35.93
CA ASP A 99 -13.06 -3.93 -35.76
C ASP A 99 -12.76 -5.00 -34.70
N PRO A 100 -13.41 -4.98 -33.52
CA PRO A 100 -13.23 -5.98 -32.47
C PRO A 100 -13.47 -7.43 -32.92
N GLU A 101 -14.27 -7.66 -33.96
CA GLU A 101 -14.59 -8.99 -34.49
C GLU A 101 -13.67 -9.43 -35.65
N ALA A 102 -12.69 -8.60 -36.03
CA ALA A 102 -11.75 -8.92 -37.09
C ALA A 102 -11.03 -10.25 -36.80
N LYS A 103 -10.97 -11.13 -37.82
CA LYS A 103 -10.34 -12.46 -37.73
C LYS A 103 -8.88 -12.39 -37.24
N GLU A 104 -8.18 -11.30 -37.55
CA GLU A 104 -6.79 -11.07 -37.15
C GLU A 104 -6.64 -10.90 -35.63
N ILE A 105 -7.54 -10.11 -35.01
CA ILE A 105 -7.53 -9.86 -33.56
C ILE A 105 -7.88 -11.13 -32.78
N VAL A 106 -8.88 -11.89 -33.26
CA VAL A 106 -9.24 -13.20 -32.68
C VAL A 106 -8.10 -14.21 -32.81
N THR A 107 -7.38 -14.19 -33.93
CA THR A 107 -6.21 -15.07 -34.15
C THR A 107 -5.04 -14.69 -33.26
N LEU A 108 -4.79 -13.39 -33.09
CA LEU A 108 -3.79 -12.86 -32.15
C LEU A 108 -4.12 -13.30 -30.72
N GLN A 109 -5.36 -13.10 -30.26
CA GLN A 109 -5.81 -13.50 -28.92
C GLN A 109 -5.58 -14.99 -28.66
N LYS A 110 -5.93 -15.86 -29.62
CA LYS A 110 -5.70 -17.31 -29.53
C LYS A 110 -4.22 -17.68 -29.52
N THR A 111 -3.38 -16.94 -30.25
CA THR A 111 -1.93 -17.16 -30.27
C THR A 111 -1.33 -16.78 -28.92
N LEU A 112 -1.69 -15.60 -28.40
CA LEU A 112 -1.28 -15.14 -27.07
C LEU A 112 -1.76 -16.06 -25.94
N ALA A 113 -2.97 -16.64 -26.06
CA ALA A 113 -3.51 -17.58 -25.08
C ALA A 113 -2.72 -18.90 -25.00
N LYS A 114 -2.08 -19.31 -26.09
CA LYS A 114 -1.28 -20.56 -26.15
C LYS A 114 0.13 -20.37 -25.63
N GLU A 115 0.62 -19.14 -25.60
CA GLU A 115 1.98 -18.84 -25.17
C GLU A 115 2.11 -18.98 -23.65
N PRO A 116 3.13 -19.71 -23.14
CA PRO A 116 3.24 -20.01 -21.73
C PRO A 116 3.92 -18.87 -20.95
N TYR A 117 3.72 -17.61 -21.30
CA TYR A 117 4.38 -16.48 -20.66
C TYR A 117 3.36 -15.51 -20.05
N LEU A 118 3.72 -14.90 -18.92
CA LEU A 118 2.76 -14.10 -18.15
C LEU A 118 2.24 -12.91 -18.95
N ILE A 119 3.13 -12.21 -19.65
CA ILE A 119 2.77 -11.10 -20.54
C ILE A 119 1.77 -11.52 -21.63
N ALA A 120 1.98 -12.69 -22.25
CA ALA A 120 1.12 -13.17 -23.33
C ALA A 120 -0.28 -13.51 -22.81
N ILE A 121 -0.36 -14.19 -21.66
CA ILE A 121 -1.63 -14.52 -21.00
C ILE A 121 -2.39 -13.25 -20.63
N ARG A 122 -1.72 -12.26 -20.02
CA ARG A 122 -2.35 -10.99 -19.65
C ARG A 122 -2.81 -10.21 -20.88
N CYS A 123 -1.98 -10.09 -21.91
CA CYS A 123 -2.36 -9.47 -23.18
C CYS A 123 -3.55 -10.18 -23.83
N SER A 124 -3.56 -11.52 -23.84
CA SER A 124 -4.67 -12.32 -24.37
C SER A 124 -5.99 -12.00 -23.67
N ARG A 125 -5.98 -11.85 -22.35
CA ARG A 125 -7.19 -11.53 -21.57
C ARG A 125 -7.68 -10.10 -21.82
N VAL A 126 -6.76 -9.13 -21.90
CA VAL A 126 -7.08 -7.74 -22.24
C VAL A 126 -7.67 -7.64 -23.65
N VAL A 127 -7.07 -8.33 -24.62
CA VAL A 127 -7.62 -8.42 -26.00
C VAL A 127 -8.97 -9.13 -26.01
N ALA A 128 -9.16 -10.19 -25.22
CA ALA A 128 -10.44 -10.88 -25.13
C ALA A 128 -11.56 -9.97 -24.56
N ALA A 129 -11.25 -9.12 -23.58
CA ALA A 129 -12.20 -8.12 -23.09
C ALA A 129 -12.51 -7.05 -24.14
N TYR A 130 -11.52 -6.64 -24.92
CA TYR A 130 -11.76 -5.74 -26.05
C TYR A 130 -12.66 -6.37 -27.12
N ILE A 131 -12.41 -7.62 -27.52
CA ILE A 131 -13.24 -8.36 -28.48
C ILE A 131 -14.70 -8.44 -27.99
N GLN A 132 -14.91 -8.71 -26.70
CA GLN A 132 -16.26 -8.86 -26.13
C GLN A 132 -17.02 -7.54 -25.96
N SER A 133 -16.32 -6.47 -25.58
CA SER A 133 -16.94 -5.18 -25.24
C SER A 133 -16.96 -4.19 -26.40
N GLY A 134 -15.99 -4.27 -27.32
CA GLY A 134 -15.71 -3.25 -28.32
C GLY A 134 -15.32 -1.89 -27.73
N ASN A 135 -14.97 -1.83 -26.44
CA ASN A 135 -14.65 -0.60 -25.73
C ASN A 135 -13.27 -0.69 -25.07
N ARG A 136 -12.40 0.29 -25.38
CA ARG A 136 -11.08 0.42 -24.77
C ARG A 136 -11.16 0.54 -23.24
N LYS A 137 -12.16 1.26 -22.71
CA LYS A 137 -12.33 1.47 -21.26
C LYS A 137 -12.50 0.15 -20.51
N THR A 138 -13.38 -0.73 -21.01
CA THR A 138 -13.60 -2.05 -20.40
C THR A 138 -12.34 -2.92 -20.43
N ALA A 139 -11.55 -2.84 -21.50
CA ALA A 139 -10.28 -3.56 -21.58
C ALA A 139 -9.21 -2.99 -20.62
N ALA A 140 -9.20 -1.67 -20.41
CA ALA A 140 -8.34 -1.00 -19.44
C ALA A 140 -8.72 -1.36 -17.99
N ASP A 141 -10.00 -1.35 -17.66
CA ASP A 141 -10.51 -1.76 -16.34
C ASP A 141 -10.11 -3.21 -16.02
N LEU A 142 -10.21 -4.12 -17.00
CA LEU A 142 -9.72 -5.49 -16.81
C LEU A 142 -8.20 -5.55 -16.62
N ALA A 143 -7.43 -4.74 -17.36
CA ALA A 143 -5.97 -4.71 -17.21
C ALA A 143 -5.54 -4.26 -15.80
N LEU A 144 -6.26 -3.29 -15.22
CA LEU A 144 -6.08 -2.82 -13.85
C LEU A 144 -6.46 -3.88 -12.82
N ASP A 145 -7.62 -4.52 -12.97
CA ASP A 145 -8.04 -5.63 -12.09
C ASP A 145 -7.00 -6.76 -12.10
N ASP A 146 -6.52 -7.15 -13.28
CA ASP A 146 -5.46 -8.14 -13.42
C ASP A 146 -4.16 -7.71 -12.74
N SER A 147 -3.73 -6.45 -12.88
CA SER A 147 -2.53 -5.95 -12.21
C SER A 147 -2.66 -6.09 -10.69
N SER A 148 -3.78 -5.62 -10.12
CA SER A 148 -4.05 -5.70 -8.68
C SER A 148 -4.06 -7.14 -8.15
N PHE A 149 -4.61 -8.07 -8.93
CA PHE A 149 -4.61 -9.49 -8.61
C PHE A 149 -3.19 -10.05 -8.55
N TYR A 150 -2.33 -9.79 -9.55
CA TYR A 150 -0.97 -10.31 -9.56
C TYR A 150 -0.07 -9.70 -8.49
N ILE A 151 -0.28 -8.42 -8.14
CA ILE A 151 0.39 -7.80 -7.00
C ILE A 151 0.02 -8.52 -5.70
N SER A 152 -1.28 -8.70 -5.45
CA SER A 152 -1.78 -9.39 -4.25
C SER A 152 -1.31 -10.86 -4.18
N ALA A 153 -1.30 -11.56 -5.31
CA ALA A 153 -0.79 -12.93 -5.40
C ALA A 153 0.71 -13.00 -5.12
N SER A 154 1.50 -12.06 -5.65
CA SER A 154 2.93 -11.94 -5.37
C SER A 154 3.17 -11.77 -3.87
N GLU A 155 2.51 -10.79 -3.23
CA GLU A 155 2.62 -10.54 -1.79
C GLU A 155 2.28 -11.78 -0.95
N SER A 156 1.19 -12.46 -1.31
CA SER A 156 0.78 -13.71 -0.67
C SER A 156 1.88 -14.79 -0.77
N SER A 157 2.50 -14.95 -1.95
CA SER A 157 3.54 -15.96 -2.19
C SER A 157 4.81 -15.76 -1.34
N TYR A 158 5.10 -14.53 -0.92
CA TYR A 158 6.25 -14.19 -0.07
C TYR A 158 5.96 -14.23 1.45
N THR A 159 4.71 -14.42 1.86
CA THR A 159 4.35 -14.49 3.29
C THR A 159 5.04 -15.66 3.99
N PHE A 160 4.99 -16.86 3.40
CA PHE A 160 5.59 -18.06 3.98
C PHE A 160 7.12 -17.94 4.21
N PRO A 161 7.95 -17.57 3.21
CA PRO A 161 9.38 -17.41 3.44
C PRO A 161 9.72 -16.28 4.44
N ARG A 162 8.92 -15.20 4.52
CA ARG A 162 9.11 -14.16 5.55
C ARG A 162 8.92 -14.71 6.97
N ILE A 163 7.90 -15.55 7.17
CA ILE A 163 7.67 -16.21 8.46
C ILE A 163 8.86 -17.11 8.82
N LEU A 164 9.42 -17.85 7.86
CA LEU A 164 10.59 -18.69 8.10
C LEU A 164 11.82 -17.87 8.47
N ILE A 165 12.07 -16.74 7.79
CA ILE A 165 13.17 -15.82 8.15
C ILE A 165 13.01 -15.33 9.59
N TRP A 166 11.80 -14.95 9.98
CA TRP A 166 11.51 -14.52 11.36
C TRP A 166 11.67 -15.65 12.38
N ALA A 167 11.36 -16.89 12.00
CA ALA A 167 11.49 -18.05 12.88
C ALA A 167 12.96 -18.47 13.12
N ILE A 168 13.89 -18.21 12.19
CA ILE A 168 15.30 -18.60 12.34
C ILE A 168 15.95 -17.98 13.60
N PRO A 169 15.90 -16.65 13.83
CA PRO A 169 16.41 -16.04 15.06
C PRO A 169 15.76 -16.58 16.35
N LEU A 170 14.45 -16.87 16.30
CA LEU A 170 13.75 -17.45 17.44
C LEU A 170 14.27 -18.85 17.78
N LEU A 171 14.57 -19.67 16.77
CA LEU A 171 15.22 -20.97 16.98
C LEU A 171 16.62 -20.82 17.59
N GLY A 172 17.37 -19.78 17.18
CA GLY A 172 18.64 -19.41 17.81
C GLY A 172 18.47 -19.09 19.30
N PHE A 173 17.53 -18.20 19.63
CA PHE A 173 17.20 -17.84 21.00
C PHE A 173 16.77 -19.04 21.84
N ILE A 174 15.89 -19.89 21.30
CA ILE A 174 15.49 -21.15 21.95
C ILE A 174 16.71 -22.02 22.22
N GLY A 175 17.61 -22.17 21.22
CA GLY A 175 18.88 -22.90 21.39
C GLY A 175 19.74 -22.34 22.51
N THR A 176 19.83 -21.01 22.64
CA THR A 176 20.56 -20.34 23.71
C THR A 176 19.93 -20.60 25.09
N VAL A 177 18.61 -20.51 25.20
CA VAL A 177 17.90 -20.81 26.45
C VAL A 177 18.18 -22.25 26.88
N PHE A 178 18.08 -23.22 25.97
CA PHE A 178 18.43 -24.61 26.26
C PHE A 178 19.89 -24.78 26.69
N GLY A 179 20.83 -24.18 25.95
CA GLY A 179 22.27 -24.29 26.27
C GLY A 179 22.64 -23.66 27.62
N ILE A 180 22.05 -22.51 27.97
CA ILE A 180 22.24 -21.88 29.28
C ILE A 180 21.59 -22.71 30.39
N SER A 181 20.36 -23.22 30.18
CA SER A 181 19.69 -24.07 31.17
C SER A 181 20.47 -25.35 31.46
N GLU A 182 21.02 -26.00 30.43
CA GLU A 182 21.86 -27.19 30.58
C GLU A 182 23.16 -26.88 31.33
N ALA A 183 23.82 -25.76 30.99
CA ALA A 183 25.04 -25.31 31.67
C ALA A 183 24.80 -25.05 33.17
N VAL A 184 23.74 -24.31 33.51
CA VAL A 184 23.40 -23.97 34.90
C VAL A 184 22.99 -25.21 35.69
N ASN A 185 22.19 -26.11 35.10
CA ASN A 185 21.79 -27.35 35.77
C ASN A 185 23.01 -28.27 36.01
N GLY A 186 23.92 -28.37 35.04
CA GLY A 186 25.17 -29.11 35.19
C GLY A 186 26.02 -28.59 36.36
N PHE A 187 26.09 -27.27 36.52
CA PHE A 187 26.81 -26.64 37.64
C PHE A 187 26.15 -26.88 39.00
N SER A 188 24.83 -26.72 39.10
CA SER A 188 24.10 -26.96 40.35
C SER A 188 24.31 -28.39 40.84
N ASN A 189 24.21 -29.37 39.93
CA ASN A 189 24.44 -30.78 40.25
C ASN A 189 25.87 -31.09 40.66
N LEU A 190 26.85 -30.33 40.17
CA LEU A 190 28.24 -30.44 40.60
C LEU A 190 28.40 -29.86 42.01
N LEU A 191 27.86 -28.66 42.28
CA LEU A 191 27.92 -28.04 43.61
C LEU A 191 27.32 -28.92 44.71
N ASP A 192 26.24 -29.64 44.43
CA ASP A 192 25.63 -30.59 45.38
C ASP A 192 26.51 -31.81 45.70
N LYS A 193 27.53 -32.10 44.86
CA LYS A 193 28.42 -33.26 44.99
C LYS A 193 29.85 -32.89 45.38
N VAL A 194 30.18 -31.60 45.45
CA VAL A 194 31.55 -31.12 45.65
C VAL A 194 31.96 -31.27 47.12
N ALA A 195 33.04 -32.02 47.34
CA ALA A 195 33.81 -32.04 48.59
C ALA A 195 35.17 -31.34 48.46
N ASP A 196 35.61 -31.01 47.23
CA ASP A 196 36.99 -30.59 46.93
C ASP A 196 37.07 -29.45 45.89
N VAL A 197 38.06 -28.56 46.04
CA VAL A 197 38.17 -27.31 45.26
C VAL A 197 38.42 -27.54 43.76
N GLU A 198 39.07 -28.65 43.40
CA GLU A 198 39.35 -29.01 42.00
C GLU A 198 38.09 -29.31 41.18
N GLN A 199 37.04 -29.87 41.82
CA GLN A 199 35.76 -30.15 41.16
C GLN A 199 34.98 -28.86 40.84
N ILE A 200 35.19 -27.79 41.63
CA ILE A 200 34.62 -26.47 41.36
C ILE A 200 35.24 -25.87 40.09
N LYS A 201 36.56 -26.00 39.93
CA LYS A 201 37.28 -25.51 38.74
C LYS A 201 36.78 -26.20 37.46
N GLU A 202 36.57 -27.51 37.53
CA GLU A 202 36.00 -28.29 36.41
C GLU A 202 34.54 -27.90 36.11
N GLY A 203 33.73 -27.64 37.15
CA GLY A 203 32.37 -27.15 37.00
C GLY A 203 32.28 -25.81 36.29
N ILE A 204 33.15 -24.85 36.65
CA ILE A 204 33.21 -23.55 35.97
C ILE A 204 33.57 -23.73 34.49
N GLY A 205 34.55 -24.57 34.17
CA GLY A 205 34.93 -24.86 32.77
C GLY A 205 33.78 -25.44 31.94
N THR A 206 32.97 -26.32 32.55
CA THR A 206 31.78 -26.90 31.93
C THR A 206 30.71 -25.84 31.65
N VAL A 207 30.45 -24.95 32.61
CA VAL A 207 29.50 -23.83 32.43
C VAL A 207 29.96 -22.88 31.35
N THR A 208 31.23 -22.46 31.38
CA THR A 208 31.78 -21.54 30.38
C THR A 208 31.68 -22.12 28.97
N THR A 209 31.94 -23.43 28.83
CA THR A 209 31.76 -24.12 27.56
C THR A 209 30.29 -24.12 27.13
N GLY A 210 29.36 -24.52 28.01
CA GLY A 210 27.92 -24.53 27.74
C GLY A 210 27.36 -23.16 27.33
N LEU A 211 27.83 -22.09 27.97
CA LEU A 211 27.49 -20.72 27.62
C LEU A 211 28.03 -20.33 26.23
N ALA A 212 29.26 -20.73 25.89
CA ALA A 212 29.82 -20.51 24.55
C ALA A 212 29.02 -21.25 23.46
N ILE A 213 28.59 -22.49 23.72
CA ILE A 213 27.67 -23.25 22.83
C ILE A 213 26.40 -22.44 22.58
N ALA A 214 25.82 -21.90 23.65
CA ALA A 214 24.57 -21.15 23.60
C ALA A 214 24.70 -19.83 22.82
N PHE A 215 25.84 -19.14 22.89
CA PHE A 215 26.07 -17.94 22.07
C PHE A 215 26.30 -18.29 20.59
N ASP A 216 27.06 -19.34 20.30
CA ASP A 216 27.31 -19.82 18.94
C ASP A 216 26.01 -20.17 18.19
N THR A 217 25.04 -20.80 18.87
CA THR A 217 23.74 -21.15 18.24
C THR A 217 22.96 -19.92 17.80
N THR A 218 22.94 -18.87 18.62
CA THR A 218 22.26 -17.62 18.26
C THR A 218 23.04 -16.86 17.19
N LEU A 219 24.37 -16.81 17.28
CA LEU A 219 25.19 -16.15 16.27
C LEU A 219 24.96 -16.74 14.88
N LEU A 220 24.94 -18.07 14.76
CA LEU A 220 24.66 -18.72 13.48
C LEU A 220 23.26 -18.41 12.98
N ALA A 221 22.24 -18.50 13.84
CA ALA A 221 20.86 -18.25 13.45
C ALA A 221 20.68 -16.83 12.90
N LEU A 222 21.26 -15.83 13.57
CA LEU A 222 21.22 -14.44 13.10
C LEU A 222 21.95 -14.27 11.77
N LEU A 223 23.13 -14.87 11.61
CA LEU A 223 23.90 -14.81 10.38
C LEU A 223 23.14 -15.47 9.21
N LEU A 224 22.55 -16.65 9.43
CA LEU A 224 21.72 -17.33 8.44
C LEU A 224 20.50 -16.48 8.07
N SER A 225 19.80 -15.92 9.06
CA SER A 225 18.62 -15.08 8.84
C SER A 225 18.93 -13.89 7.94
N VAL A 226 20.00 -13.14 8.24
CA VAL A 226 20.44 -12.01 7.41
C VAL A 226 20.87 -12.46 6.02
N ALA A 227 21.62 -13.58 5.93
CA ALA A 227 22.12 -14.11 4.68
C ALA A 227 20.99 -14.55 3.72
N VAL A 228 19.87 -15.09 4.22
CA VAL A 228 18.73 -15.48 3.38
C VAL A 228 17.73 -14.35 3.12
N MET A 229 17.67 -13.35 4.01
CA MET A 229 16.76 -12.22 3.89
C MET A 229 17.13 -11.31 2.71
N ILE A 230 18.41 -11.01 2.52
CA ILE A 230 18.86 -10.09 1.46
C ILE A 230 18.47 -10.63 0.06
N PRO A 231 18.78 -11.89 -0.32
CA PRO A 231 18.35 -12.44 -1.60
C PRO A 231 16.82 -12.46 -1.77
N LEU A 232 16.06 -12.73 -0.71
CA LEU A 232 14.59 -12.75 -0.78
C LEU A 232 14.04 -11.38 -1.19
N VAL A 233 14.50 -10.31 -0.55
CA VAL A 233 14.08 -8.94 -0.88
C VAL A 233 14.46 -8.55 -2.31
N LEU A 234 15.64 -8.98 -2.78
CA LEU A 234 16.07 -8.72 -4.16
C LEU A 234 15.18 -9.43 -5.19
N ILE A 235 14.79 -10.67 -4.91
CA ILE A 235 13.91 -11.47 -5.79
C ILE A 235 12.48 -10.91 -5.78
N GLU A 236 11.96 -10.52 -4.61
CA GLU A 236 10.69 -9.81 -4.50
C GLU A 236 10.68 -8.53 -5.34
N ARG A 237 11.72 -7.69 -5.21
CA ARG A 237 11.87 -6.48 -6.02
C ARG A 237 11.96 -6.78 -7.51
N PHE A 238 12.61 -7.89 -7.89
CA PHE A 238 12.70 -8.30 -9.29
C PHE A 238 11.34 -8.75 -9.84
N GLU A 239 10.53 -9.46 -9.06
CA GLU A 239 9.15 -9.81 -9.40
C GLU A 239 8.27 -8.57 -9.57
N THR A 240 8.33 -7.61 -8.64
CA THR A 240 7.61 -6.33 -8.75
C THR A 240 8.00 -5.57 -10.03
N ARG A 241 9.29 -5.52 -10.37
CA ARG A 241 9.76 -4.86 -11.61
C ARG A 241 9.27 -5.58 -12.87
N LEU A 242 9.19 -6.90 -12.86
CA LEU A 242 8.61 -7.67 -13.96
C LEU A 242 7.13 -7.34 -14.14
N LEU A 243 6.35 -7.37 -13.05
CA LEU A 243 4.91 -7.07 -13.08
C LEU A 243 4.64 -5.65 -13.59
N LEU A 244 5.38 -4.66 -13.06
CA LEU A 244 5.31 -3.29 -13.53
C LEU A 244 5.70 -3.16 -15.00
N GLY A 245 6.73 -3.86 -15.45
CA GLY A 245 7.14 -3.88 -16.85
C GLY A 245 6.05 -4.42 -17.78
N ILE A 246 5.28 -5.41 -17.33
CA ILE A 246 4.12 -5.94 -18.08
C ILE A 246 2.98 -4.91 -18.09
N ASP A 247 2.72 -4.24 -16.97
CA ASP A 247 1.70 -3.19 -16.89
C ASP A 247 2.02 -2.01 -17.83
N ILE A 248 3.27 -1.57 -17.85
CA ILE A 248 3.76 -0.55 -18.78
C ILE A 248 3.56 -1.02 -20.23
N PHE A 249 3.93 -2.26 -20.55
CA PHE A 249 3.73 -2.79 -21.90
C PHE A 249 2.25 -2.76 -22.32
N ILE A 250 1.33 -3.18 -21.43
CA ILE A 250 -0.10 -3.19 -21.73
C ILE A 250 -0.63 -1.76 -21.91
N ASN A 251 -0.28 -0.86 -21.00
CA ASN A 251 -0.79 0.53 -21.00
C ASN A 251 -0.21 1.38 -22.15
N ASP A 252 1.07 1.19 -22.48
CA ASP A 252 1.76 2.05 -23.45
C ASP A 252 1.71 1.47 -24.87
N GLN A 253 1.67 0.14 -25.03
CA GLN A 253 1.75 -0.50 -26.35
C GLN A 253 0.46 -1.18 -26.81
N LEU A 254 -0.34 -1.76 -25.90
CA LEU A 254 -1.56 -2.50 -26.26
C LEU A 254 -2.80 -1.62 -26.24
N LEU A 255 -3.14 -1.03 -25.09
CA LEU A 255 -4.38 -0.27 -24.90
C LEU A 255 -4.54 0.93 -25.86
N PRO A 256 -3.48 1.70 -26.21
CA PRO A 256 -3.62 2.83 -27.12
C PRO A 256 -4.01 2.42 -28.54
N ARG A 257 -3.81 1.15 -28.91
CA ARG A 257 -4.19 0.64 -30.22
C ARG A 257 -5.69 0.37 -30.33
N PHE A 258 -6.40 0.18 -29.22
CA PHE A 258 -7.83 -0.11 -29.22
C PHE A 258 -8.66 1.12 -29.57
N LYS A 259 -9.53 1.01 -30.57
CA LYS A 259 -10.46 2.07 -30.96
C LYS A 259 -11.70 2.05 -30.05
N GLU A 260 -12.17 3.24 -29.68
CA GLU A 260 -13.48 3.39 -29.08
C GLU A 260 -14.54 3.25 -30.18
N ARG A 261 -15.56 2.41 -29.97
CA ARG A 261 -16.79 2.47 -30.77
C ARG A 261 -17.43 3.85 -30.52
N GLY A 262 -17.07 4.84 -31.34
CA GLY A 262 -17.85 6.05 -31.48
C GLY A 262 -19.25 5.64 -31.89
N GLY A 263 -20.24 5.98 -31.08
CA GLY A 263 -21.63 5.87 -31.49
C GLY A 263 -21.82 6.72 -32.74
N ASP A 264 -22.24 6.08 -33.82
CA ASP A 264 -22.73 6.77 -35.00
C ASP A 264 -23.98 7.56 -34.56
N LEU A 265 -23.78 8.83 -34.23
CA LEU A 265 -24.85 9.72 -33.77
C LEU A 265 -25.75 10.01 -34.98
N ASP A 266 -26.84 9.26 -35.10
CA ASP A 266 -27.88 9.46 -36.13
C ASP A 266 -28.45 10.89 -36.00
N GLU A 267 -28.07 11.74 -36.94
CA GLU A 267 -28.49 13.14 -37.11
C GLU A 267 -30.02 13.30 -37.04
N LYS A 268 -30.78 12.25 -37.43
CA LYS A 268 -32.25 12.24 -37.38
C LYS A 268 -32.83 11.94 -35.99
N ALA A 269 -32.07 11.30 -35.11
CA ALA A 269 -32.48 11.06 -33.72
C ALA A 269 -32.27 12.33 -32.88
N ILE A 270 -31.17 13.05 -33.13
CA ILE A 270 -30.85 14.33 -32.50
C ILE A 270 -31.90 15.38 -32.88
N ASN A 271 -32.21 15.54 -34.17
CA ASN A 271 -33.19 16.53 -34.62
C ASN A 271 -34.61 16.30 -34.06
N ARG A 272 -35.02 15.04 -33.87
CA ARG A 272 -36.32 14.72 -33.23
C ARG A 272 -36.35 14.99 -31.73
N ALA A 273 -35.23 14.79 -31.04
CA ALA A 273 -35.11 15.12 -29.62
C ALA A 273 -35.09 16.64 -29.39
N ILE A 274 -34.41 17.37 -30.28
CA ILE A 274 -34.34 18.83 -30.27
C ILE A 274 -35.71 19.45 -30.55
N ASP A 275 -36.43 19.03 -31.60
CA ASP A 275 -37.77 19.58 -31.93
C ASP A 275 -38.80 19.35 -30.80
N LYS A 276 -38.70 18.22 -30.11
CA LYS A 276 -39.59 17.89 -28.98
C LYS A 276 -39.26 18.71 -27.74
N ALA A 277 -37.96 18.93 -27.46
CA ALA A 277 -37.50 19.76 -26.35
C ALA A 277 -37.79 21.25 -26.58
N PHE A 278 -37.68 21.74 -27.82
CA PHE A 278 -37.95 23.14 -28.18
C PHE A 278 -39.43 23.52 -28.05
N LYS A 279 -40.36 22.60 -28.34
CA LYS A 279 -41.80 22.86 -28.24
C LYS A 279 -42.37 22.79 -26.82
N GLU A 280 -41.76 22.03 -25.92
CA GLU A 280 -42.31 21.82 -24.58
C GLU A 280 -41.79 22.80 -23.51
N HIS A 281 -40.61 23.44 -23.67
CA HIS A 281 -39.88 23.96 -22.50
C HIS A 281 -39.32 25.40 -22.54
N LEU A 282 -39.68 26.28 -23.48
CA LEU A 282 -39.14 27.65 -23.45
C LEU A 282 -40.21 28.76 -23.48
N PRO A 283 -40.49 29.40 -22.31
CA PRO A 283 -40.83 30.81 -22.21
C PRO A 283 -39.59 31.70 -21.99
N ASN A 284 -39.73 32.99 -22.29
CA ASN A 284 -38.71 34.06 -22.43
C ASN A 284 -37.49 34.08 -21.47
N HIS A 285 -36.36 34.49 -22.05
CA HIS A 285 -34.98 34.55 -21.52
C HIS A 285 -34.74 35.42 -20.27
N GLU A 286 -35.69 36.25 -19.85
CA GLU A 286 -35.54 37.09 -18.64
C GLU A 286 -35.84 36.36 -17.31
N VAL A 287 -36.47 35.18 -17.34
CA VAL A 287 -36.89 34.45 -16.11
C VAL A 287 -35.76 33.57 -15.51
N LEU A 288 -34.66 33.36 -16.22
CA LEU A 288 -33.64 32.37 -15.84
C LEU A 288 -32.50 32.91 -14.96
N ILE A 289 -32.38 34.23 -14.79
CA ILE A 289 -31.25 34.86 -14.08
C ILE A 289 -31.42 34.82 -12.55
N GLU A 290 -32.63 35.06 -12.06
CA GLU A 290 -32.94 35.11 -10.62
C GLU A 290 -32.74 33.75 -9.90
N PRO A 291 -33.25 32.61 -10.42
CA PRO A 291 -33.08 31.31 -9.78
C PRO A 291 -31.61 30.87 -9.68
N ALA A 292 -30.80 31.16 -10.70
CA ALA A 292 -29.38 30.84 -10.73
C ALA A 292 -28.59 31.61 -9.65
N ARG A 293 -28.95 32.88 -9.42
CA ARG A 293 -28.35 33.72 -8.38
C ARG A 293 -28.69 33.22 -6.97
N ILE A 294 -29.96 32.91 -6.73
CA ILE A 294 -30.44 32.36 -5.44
C ILE A 294 -29.76 31.01 -5.14
N TYR A 295 -29.58 30.17 -6.16
CA TYR A 295 -28.94 28.86 -5.97
C TYR A 295 -27.44 28.99 -5.67
N ALA A 296 -26.73 29.89 -6.37
CA ALA A 296 -25.33 30.17 -6.12
C ALA A 296 -25.09 30.74 -4.71
N GLU A 297 -25.97 31.64 -4.26
CA GLU A 297 -25.89 32.24 -2.92
C GLU A 297 -26.12 31.18 -1.83
N LYS A 298 -27.17 30.34 -1.95
CA LYS A 298 -27.42 29.22 -1.02
C LYS A 298 -26.30 28.19 -0.98
N ALA A 299 -25.67 27.90 -2.12
CA ALA A 299 -24.56 26.98 -2.20
C ALA A 299 -23.31 27.54 -1.51
N ALA A 300 -23.01 28.83 -1.70
CA ALA A 300 -21.90 29.51 -1.04
C ALA A 300 -22.09 29.60 0.48
N THR A 301 -23.31 29.88 0.95
CA THR A 301 -23.61 29.92 2.40
C THR A 301 -23.48 28.54 3.03
N SER A 302 -24.01 27.49 2.38
CA SER A 302 -23.94 26.11 2.88
C SER A 302 -22.50 25.58 2.92
N LEU A 303 -21.68 25.90 1.91
CA LEU A 303 -20.27 25.50 1.89
C LEU A 303 -19.49 26.16 3.02
N THR A 304 -19.72 27.45 3.27
CA THR A 304 -19.03 28.21 4.31
C THR A 304 -19.41 27.72 5.71
N GLN A 305 -20.70 27.48 5.98
CA GLN A 305 -21.17 26.96 7.26
C GLN A 305 -20.61 25.56 7.55
N ASN A 306 -20.62 24.67 6.55
CA ASN A 306 -20.07 23.32 6.70
C ASN A 306 -18.55 23.32 6.89
N PHE A 307 -17.84 24.18 6.17
CA PHE A 307 -16.38 24.30 6.29
C PHE A 307 -15.97 24.83 7.68
N VAL A 308 -16.63 25.90 8.16
CA VAL A 308 -16.36 26.46 9.49
C VAL A 308 -16.66 25.44 10.59
N ALA A 309 -17.78 24.71 10.51
CA ALA A 309 -18.13 23.68 11.49
C ALA A 309 -17.11 22.53 11.55
N GLN A 310 -16.56 22.12 10.39
CA GLN A 310 -15.55 21.05 10.33
C GLN A 310 -14.19 21.53 10.88
N VAL A 311 -13.79 22.77 10.58
CA VAL A 311 -12.53 23.35 11.09
C VAL A 311 -12.57 23.53 12.60
N SER A 312 -13.69 24.03 13.15
CA SER A 312 -13.85 24.16 14.61
C SER A 312 -13.80 22.81 15.33
N LYS A 313 -14.35 21.76 14.74
CA LYS A 313 -14.30 20.39 15.29
C LYS A 313 -12.89 19.80 15.29
N LEU A 314 -12.08 20.15 14.29
CA LEU A 314 -10.66 19.79 14.22
C LEU A 314 -9.82 20.50 15.29
N GLN A 315 -10.12 21.78 15.56
CA GLN A 315 -9.45 22.53 16.62
C GLN A 315 -9.77 21.99 18.01
N GLU A 316 -11.01 21.60 18.27
CA GLU A 316 -11.42 21.00 19.55
C GLU A 316 -10.70 19.65 19.81
N VAL A 317 -10.57 18.82 18.78
CA VAL A 317 -9.86 17.53 18.89
C VAL A 317 -8.37 17.73 19.18
N ASN A 318 -7.71 18.69 18.51
CA ASN A 318 -6.30 18.99 18.77
C ASN A 318 -6.08 19.51 20.20
N HIS A 319 -7.00 20.32 20.73
CA HIS A 319 -6.88 20.83 22.09
C HIS A 319 -6.98 19.71 23.13
N ARG A 320 -7.94 18.79 22.97
CA ARG A 320 -8.10 17.61 23.86
C ARG A 320 -6.87 16.67 23.81
N LEU A 321 -6.26 16.52 22.65
CA LEU A 321 -5.07 15.68 22.47
C LEU A 321 -3.86 16.26 23.21
N ILE A 322 -3.66 17.58 23.15
CA ILE A 322 -2.61 18.29 23.87
C ILE A 322 -2.80 18.17 25.39
N GLU A 323 -4.04 18.30 25.87
CA GLU A 323 -4.37 18.19 27.29
C GLU A 323 -4.09 16.77 27.84
N GLN A 324 -4.48 15.73 27.10
CA GLN A 324 -4.23 14.33 27.48
C GLN A 324 -2.73 13.99 27.50
N ILE A 325 -1.96 14.48 26.53
CA ILE A 325 -0.50 14.32 26.53
C ILE A 325 0.13 15.02 27.74
N GLY A 326 -0.38 16.20 28.12
CA GLY A 326 0.05 16.92 29.32
C GLY A 326 -0.17 16.11 30.60
N GLN A 327 -1.35 15.52 30.77
CA GLN A 327 -1.69 14.69 31.94
C GLN A 327 -0.82 13.44 32.04
N VAL A 328 -0.55 12.76 30.92
CA VAL A 328 0.33 11.57 30.90
C VAL A 328 1.77 11.95 31.29
N ASN A 329 2.24 13.11 30.84
CA ASN A 329 3.59 13.57 31.16
C ASN A 329 3.72 13.96 32.64
N GLU A 330 2.73 14.61 33.24
CA GLU A 330 2.71 14.89 34.69
C GLU A 330 2.68 13.60 35.52
N LEU A 331 1.84 12.63 35.15
CA LEU A 331 1.76 11.35 35.86
C LEU A 331 3.10 10.60 35.84
N ALA A 332 3.79 10.60 34.68
CA ALA A 332 5.11 9.99 34.53
C ALA A 332 6.20 10.70 35.36
N ILE A 333 6.12 12.03 35.51
CA ILE A 333 7.04 12.81 36.36
C ILE A 333 6.83 12.46 37.84
N VAL A 334 5.58 12.40 38.30
CA VAL A 334 5.23 12.06 39.69
C VAL A 334 5.69 10.64 40.05
N ASP A 335 5.46 9.67 39.18
CA ASP A 335 5.86 8.27 39.40
C ASP A 335 7.38 8.12 39.49
N ARG A 336 8.11 8.77 38.57
CA ARG A 336 9.59 8.80 38.59
C ARG A 336 10.13 9.37 39.90
N GLN A 337 9.49 10.42 40.43
CA GLN A 337 9.90 11.09 41.66
C GLN A 337 9.60 10.24 42.91
N SER A 338 8.49 9.51 42.92
CA SER A 338 8.18 8.52 43.96
C SER A 338 9.21 7.38 44.00
N TYR A 339 9.61 6.88 42.82
CA TYR A 339 10.62 5.84 42.69
C TYR A 339 12.00 6.28 43.21
N THR A 340 12.43 7.50 42.87
CA THR A 340 13.73 8.03 43.36
C THR A 340 13.73 8.21 44.88
N ASN A 341 12.62 8.69 45.46
CA ASN A 341 12.51 8.88 46.91
C ASN A 341 12.53 7.53 47.66
N ALA A 342 11.92 6.47 47.08
CA ALA A 342 11.96 5.13 47.66
C ALA A 342 13.38 4.55 47.67
N LEU A 343 14.15 4.76 46.59
CA LEU A 343 15.55 4.33 46.50
C LEU A 343 16.45 5.06 47.51
N GLU A 344 16.31 6.38 47.66
CA GLU A 344 17.07 7.15 48.65
C GLU A 344 16.78 6.71 50.09
N LYS A 345 15.50 6.42 50.40
CA LYS A 345 15.10 5.91 51.71
C LYS A 345 15.67 4.51 51.99
N GLN A 346 15.76 3.66 50.97
CA GLN A 346 16.41 2.36 51.10
C GLN A 346 17.93 2.49 51.33
N GLN A 347 18.58 3.42 50.63
CA GLN A 347 20.02 3.64 50.76
C GLN A 347 20.42 4.20 52.14
N THR A 348 19.65 5.15 52.67
CA THR A 348 19.87 5.71 54.02
C THR A 348 19.63 4.66 55.12
N THR A 349 18.61 3.83 54.96
CA THR A 349 18.35 2.71 55.88
C THR A 349 19.52 1.72 55.89
N ASN A 350 20.07 1.39 54.72
CA ASN A 350 21.24 0.50 54.60
C ASN A 350 22.51 1.11 55.24
N GLN A 351 22.74 2.42 55.11
CA GLN A 351 23.87 3.09 55.78
C GLN A 351 23.75 3.03 57.30
N SER A 352 22.56 3.29 57.86
CA SER A 352 22.31 3.16 59.30
C SER A 352 22.57 1.73 59.82
N PHE A 353 22.28 0.70 59.02
CA PHE A 353 22.60 -0.68 59.38
C PHE A 353 24.10 -0.94 59.40
N ILE A 354 24.85 -0.43 58.43
CA ILE A 354 26.31 -0.59 58.38
C ILE A 354 26.97 0.08 59.59
N GLU A 355 26.49 1.25 60.01
CA GLU A 355 26.96 1.93 61.22
C GLU A 355 26.68 1.13 62.50
N LYS A 356 25.48 0.55 62.64
CA LYS A 356 25.15 -0.32 63.79
C LYS A 356 26.01 -1.57 63.85
N ILE A 357 26.31 -2.17 62.69
CA ILE A 357 27.22 -3.32 62.60
C ILE A 357 28.64 -2.93 63.00
N HIS A 358 29.14 -1.79 62.51
CA HIS A 358 30.46 -1.28 62.90
C HIS A 358 30.55 -1.01 64.40
N SER A 359 29.55 -0.34 64.98
CA SER A 359 29.51 -0.09 66.42
C SER A 359 29.50 -1.37 67.26
N ALA A 360 28.75 -2.40 66.84
CA ALA A 360 28.76 -3.70 67.51
C ALA A 360 30.12 -4.40 67.41
N ILE A 361 30.79 -4.31 66.26
CA ILE A 361 32.15 -4.85 66.06
C ILE A 361 33.17 -4.12 66.95
N ASP A 362 33.06 -2.80 67.10
CA ASP A 362 33.96 -2.00 67.95
C ASP A 362 33.78 -2.31 69.44
N VAL A 363 32.54 -2.56 69.90
CA VAL A 363 32.26 -3.03 71.27
C VAL A 363 32.88 -4.41 71.52
N VAL A 364 32.81 -5.33 70.55
CA VAL A 364 33.46 -6.65 70.63
C VAL A 364 34.97 -6.51 70.72
N LYS A 365 35.57 -5.58 69.97
CA LYS A 365 37.01 -5.28 70.00
C LYS A 365 37.46 -4.67 71.34
N ALA A 366 36.66 -3.76 71.91
CA ALA A 366 36.94 -3.11 73.19
C ALA A 366 36.78 -4.06 74.39
N THR A 367 35.91 -5.08 74.28
CA THR A 367 35.69 -6.09 75.34
C THR A 367 36.79 -7.16 75.35
N HIS A 368 37.68 -7.19 74.35
CA HIS A 368 38.76 -8.17 74.24
C HIS A 368 39.93 -7.93 75.23
N SER A 369 39.87 -6.87 76.07
CA SER A 369 40.95 -6.49 77.00
C SER A 369 40.78 -6.92 78.46
N GLU A 370 39.72 -7.63 78.88
CA GLU A 370 39.58 -8.08 80.29
C GLU A 370 39.02 -9.52 80.49
N SER A 371 39.80 -10.31 81.24
CA SER A 371 39.52 -11.53 82.05
C SER A 371 38.58 -12.65 81.54
N PHE A 372 39.16 -13.86 81.47
CA PHE A 372 38.66 -15.09 80.83
C PHE A 372 37.43 -15.78 81.47
N GLU A 373 37.09 -15.52 82.74
CA GLU A 373 35.99 -16.26 83.41
C GLU A 373 34.60 -15.61 83.27
N LYS A 374 34.51 -14.28 83.17
CA LYS A 374 33.26 -13.61 82.73
C LYS A 374 33.01 -13.79 81.23
N GLN A 375 34.06 -14.10 80.48
CA GLN A 375 34.05 -14.14 79.02
C GLN A 375 33.19 -15.27 78.44
N GLN A 376 33.00 -16.38 79.16
CA GLN A 376 32.28 -17.56 78.66
C GLN A 376 30.75 -17.46 78.81
N GLU A 377 30.26 -16.94 79.94
CA GLU A 377 28.83 -16.65 80.15
C GLU A 377 28.38 -15.46 79.28
N THR A 378 29.25 -14.43 79.17
CA THR A 378 29.01 -13.30 78.26
C THR A 378 29.03 -13.74 76.80
N HIS A 379 29.96 -14.63 76.38
CA HIS A 379 29.95 -15.18 75.01
C HIS A 379 28.69 -15.97 74.69
N GLN A 380 28.14 -16.75 75.63
CA GLN A 380 26.90 -17.48 75.39
C GLN A 380 25.69 -16.56 75.25
N ASN A 381 25.59 -15.55 76.11
CA ASN A 381 24.52 -14.54 76.00
C ASN A 381 24.67 -13.70 74.73
N LEU A 382 25.89 -13.30 74.36
CA LEU A 382 26.15 -12.54 73.14
C LEU A 382 25.90 -13.38 71.88
N LEU A 383 26.27 -14.68 71.87
CA LEU A 383 25.96 -15.59 70.78
C LEU A 383 24.46 -15.87 70.66
N ALA A 384 23.70 -15.80 71.76
CA ALA A 384 22.25 -15.89 71.74
C ALA A 384 21.62 -14.61 71.18
N GLU A 385 22.12 -13.44 71.59
CA GLU A 385 21.65 -12.13 71.11
C GLU A 385 21.98 -11.93 69.63
N VAL A 386 23.19 -12.27 69.18
CA VAL A 386 23.56 -12.28 67.76
C VAL A 386 22.71 -13.28 66.98
N ARG A 387 22.37 -14.45 67.54
CA ARG A 387 21.45 -15.40 66.88
C ARG A 387 20.06 -14.83 66.71
N GLU A 388 19.53 -14.17 67.73
CA GLU A 388 18.20 -13.54 67.66
C GLU A 388 18.20 -12.33 66.72
N ILE A 389 19.26 -11.54 66.68
CA ILE A 389 19.44 -10.49 65.66
C ILE A 389 19.48 -11.13 64.26
N PHE A 390 20.26 -12.21 64.06
CA PHE A 390 20.32 -12.89 62.76
C PHE A 390 18.98 -13.49 62.33
N LYS A 391 18.22 -14.03 63.29
CA LYS A 391 16.90 -14.60 63.07
C LYS A 391 15.89 -13.52 62.72
N THR A 392 15.92 -12.40 63.44
CA THR A 392 15.09 -11.22 63.17
C THR A 392 15.44 -10.60 61.82
N VAL A 393 16.73 -10.50 61.48
CA VAL A 393 17.21 -10.03 60.17
C VAL A 393 16.77 -10.98 59.06
N LYS A 394 16.88 -12.29 59.25
CA LYS A 394 16.44 -13.29 58.26
C LYS A 394 14.92 -13.24 58.04
N ILE A 395 14.13 -13.12 59.11
CA ILE A 395 12.66 -12.99 59.03
C ILE A 395 12.30 -11.68 58.32
N ASN A 396 12.85 -10.55 58.75
CA ASN A 396 12.57 -9.26 58.11
C ASN A 396 13.05 -9.20 56.65
N HIS A 397 14.16 -9.86 56.31
CA HIS A 397 14.66 -9.95 54.94
C HIS A 397 13.77 -10.84 54.08
N LEU A 398 13.30 -11.97 54.60
CA LEU A 398 12.33 -12.84 53.93
C LEU A 398 10.99 -12.13 53.73
N GLU A 399 10.47 -11.44 54.76
CA GLU A 399 9.26 -10.62 54.63
C GLU A 399 9.44 -9.47 53.64
N SER A 400 10.61 -8.84 53.61
CA SER A 400 10.96 -7.82 52.62
C SER A 400 10.99 -8.38 51.20
N LEU A 401 11.59 -9.56 51.00
CA LEU A 401 11.61 -10.27 49.72
C LEU A 401 10.21 -10.69 49.26
N GLU A 402 9.37 -11.17 50.18
CA GLU A 402 7.97 -11.53 49.94
C GLU A 402 7.17 -10.28 49.53
N LYS A 403 7.38 -9.16 50.24
CA LYS A 403 6.73 -7.88 49.96
C LYS A 403 7.20 -7.29 48.63
N GLN A 404 8.49 -7.40 48.32
CA GLN A 404 9.06 -6.99 47.03
C GLN A 404 8.51 -7.84 45.88
N LYS A 405 8.38 -9.17 46.08
CA LYS A 405 7.76 -10.08 45.12
C LYS A 405 6.29 -9.75 44.89
N GLN A 406 5.53 -9.46 45.94
CA GLN A 406 4.13 -9.04 45.85
C GLN A 406 4.00 -7.71 45.09
N THR A 407 4.90 -6.76 45.37
CA THR A 407 4.93 -5.45 44.70
C THR A 407 5.25 -5.60 43.22
N HIS A 408 6.23 -6.44 42.86
CA HIS A 408 6.54 -6.75 41.46
C HIS A 408 5.40 -7.48 40.75
N GLN A 409 4.70 -8.39 41.42
CA GLN A 409 3.53 -9.06 40.84
C GLN A 409 2.39 -8.09 40.58
N ASN A 410 2.12 -7.16 41.49
CA ASN A 410 1.13 -6.11 41.29
C ASN A 410 1.52 -5.18 40.13
N LEU A 411 2.80 -4.77 40.06
CA LEU A 411 3.32 -3.93 38.97
C LEU A 411 3.19 -4.63 37.61
N ILE A 412 3.49 -5.93 37.54
CA ILE A 412 3.32 -6.73 36.31
C ILE A 412 1.85 -6.82 35.91
N ALA A 413 0.93 -6.96 36.88
CA ALA A 413 -0.51 -6.98 36.61
C ALA A 413 -1.00 -5.62 36.08
N GLU A 414 -0.51 -4.53 36.66
CA GLU A 414 -0.86 -3.16 36.26
C GLU A 414 -0.30 -2.81 34.87
N ILE A 415 0.96 -3.18 34.60
CA ILE A 415 1.58 -3.06 33.27
C ILE A 415 0.80 -3.87 32.23
N ARG A 416 0.37 -5.10 32.54
CA ARG A 416 -0.49 -5.87 31.63
C ARG A 416 -1.82 -5.17 31.36
N GLY A 417 -2.44 -4.59 32.38
CA GLY A 417 -3.68 -3.81 32.24
C GLY A 417 -3.49 -2.59 31.33
N LEU A 418 -2.37 -1.87 31.50
CA LEU A 418 -1.99 -0.73 30.66
C LEU A 418 -1.72 -1.15 29.21
N ILE A 419 -0.99 -2.25 28.99
CA ILE A 419 -0.74 -2.79 27.65
C ILE A 419 -2.04 -3.18 26.96
N GLU A 420 -2.97 -3.83 27.66
CA GLU A 420 -4.26 -4.21 27.07
C GLU A 420 -5.12 -2.97 26.78
N THR A 421 -5.10 -1.96 27.65
CA THR A 421 -5.77 -0.68 27.42
C THR A 421 -5.20 0.05 26.20
N VAL A 422 -3.88 0.11 26.08
CA VAL A 422 -3.18 0.70 24.92
C VAL A 422 -3.51 -0.08 23.64
N LYS A 423 -3.52 -1.41 23.70
CA LYS A 423 -3.87 -2.28 22.57
C LYS A 423 -5.31 -2.07 22.12
N ILE A 424 -6.28 -2.06 23.04
CA ILE A 424 -7.70 -1.80 22.73
C ILE A 424 -7.84 -0.38 22.15
N THR A 425 -7.17 0.60 22.74
CA THR A 425 -7.19 1.99 22.26
C THR A 425 -6.60 2.11 20.86
N HIS A 426 -5.49 1.43 20.59
CA HIS A 426 -4.86 1.41 19.27
C HIS A 426 -5.74 0.73 18.22
N ILE A 427 -6.38 -0.39 18.56
CA ILE A 427 -7.35 -1.07 17.67
C ILE A 427 -8.54 -0.15 17.38
N ASN A 428 -9.08 0.54 18.39
CA ASN A 428 -10.20 1.46 18.22
C ASN A 428 -9.83 2.69 17.38
N ILE A 429 -8.64 3.27 17.59
CA ILE A 429 -8.12 4.38 16.79
C ILE A 429 -7.88 3.94 15.35
N SER A 430 -7.26 2.78 15.13
CA SER A 430 -6.98 2.26 13.80
C SER A 430 -8.28 1.97 13.04
N LYS A 431 -9.27 1.36 13.71
CA LYS A 431 -10.61 1.14 13.13
C LYS A 431 -11.32 2.46 12.83
N SER A 432 -11.29 3.42 13.76
CA SER A 432 -11.81 4.78 13.55
C SER A 432 -11.12 5.47 12.37
N PHE A 433 -9.83 5.26 12.17
CA PHE A 433 -9.07 5.87 11.07
C PHE A 433 -9.48 5.24 9.74
N VAL A 434 -9.57 3.91 9.66
CA VAL A 434 -10.07 3.19 8.49
C VAL A 434 -11.49 3.64 8.13
N ASP A 435 -12.40 3.72 9.11
CA ASP A 435 -13.76 4.19 8.89
C ASP A 435 -13.80 5.64 8.38
N ARG A 436 -12.94 6.52 8.93
CA ARG A 436 -12.81 7.92 8.47
C ARG A 436 -12.24 8.00 7.05
N THR A 437 -11.20 7.24 6.75
CA THR A 437 -10.57 7.21 5.43
C THR A 437 -11.56 6.69 4.38
N GLN A 438 -12.38 5.69 4.72
CA GLN A 438 -13.42 5.19 3.85
C GLN A 438 -14.53 6.22 3.62
N GLN A 439 -14.94 6.95 4.66
CA GLN A 439 -15.87 8.07 4.52
C GLN A 439 -15.31 9.20 3.65
N ILE A 440 -14.03 9.55 3.83
CA ILE A 440 -13.35 10.55 3.00
C ILE A 440 -13.28 10.07 1.56
N SER A 441 -12.92 8.81 1.31
CA SER A 441 -12.90 8.23 -0.04
C SER A 441 -14.27 8.31 -0.70
N GLN A 442 -15.34 7.94 0.00
CA GLN A 442 -16.72 8.05 -0.51
C GLN A 442 -17.14 9.50 -0.77
N GLN A 443 -16.69 10.44 0.06
CA GLN A 443 -16.93 11.87 -0.18
C GLN A 443 -16.14 12.39 -1.37
N LEU A 444 -14.90 11.92 -1.56
CA LEU A 444 -14.06 12.25 -2.70
C LEU A 444 -14.67 11.71 -4.00
N ASP A 445 -15.18 10.47 -3.99
CA ASP A 445 -15.87 9.86 -5.13
C ASP A 445 -17.14 10.62 -5.48
N ARG A 446 -17.93 11.04 -4.48
CA ARG A 446 -19.11 11.89 -4.71
C ARG A 446 -18.72 13.26 -5.25
N ALA A 447 -17.67 13.88 -4.72
CA ALA A 447 -17.17 15.16 -5.21
C ALA A 447 -16.65 15.04 -6.65
N SER A 448 -15.96 13.95 -6.97
CA SER A 448 -15.47 13.62 -8.30
C SER A 448 -16.63 13.42 -9.28
N SER A 449 -17.65 12.66 -8.89
CA SER A 449 -18.87 12.48 -9.71
C SER A 449 -19.63 13.79 -9.93
N ILE A 450 -19.71 14.66 -8.92
CA ILE A 450 -20.30 16.00 -9.07
C ILE A 450 -19.44 16.87 -9.99
N LEU A 451 -18.11 16.78 -9.90
CA LEU A 451 -17.18 17.52 -10.76
C LEU A 451 -17.28 17.03 -12.21
N GLU A 452 -17.34 15.72 -12.45
CA GLU A 452 -17.59 15.13 -13.76
C GLU A 452 -18.92 15.60 -14.34
N SER A 453 -19.98 15.62 -13.52
CA SER A 453 -21.28 16.17 -13.93
C SER A 453 -21.20 17.65 -14.31
N ARG A 454 -20.41 18.45 -13.57
CA ARG A 454 -20.19 19.87 -13.90
C ARG A 454 -19.34 20.06 -15.15
N ILE A 455 -18.29 19.25 -15.34
CA ILE A 455 -17.46 19.27 -16.55
C ILE A 455 -18.30 18.89 -17.76
N ALA A 456 -19.12 17.83 -17.68
CA ALA A 456 -20.05 17.45 -18.74
C ALA A 456 -21.05 18.59 -19.06
N SER A 457 -21.57 19.28 -18.03
CA SER A 457 -22.45 20.43 -18.25
C SER A 457 -21.73 21.64 -18.88
N LEU A 458 -20.44 21.84 -18.56
CA LEU A 458 -19.60 22.89 -19.14
C LEU A 458 -19.20 22.58 -20.58
N GLU A 459 -18.89 21.32 -20.89
CA GLU A 459 -18.68 20.84 -22.26
C GLU A 459 -19.95 21.05 -23.08
N GLN A 460 -21.11 20.71 -22.53
CA GLN A 460 -22.40 20.94 -23.18
C GLN A 460 -22.67 22.44 -23.41
N ALA A 461 -22.35 23.31 -22.45
CA ALA A 461 -22.44 24.75 -22.62
C ALA A 461 -21.47 25.29 -23.68
N THR A 462 -20.25 24.73 -23.77
CA THR A 462 -19.24 25.11 -24.77
C THR A 462 -19.69 24.70 -26.18
N VAL A 463 -20.32 23.53 -26.32
CA VAL A 463 -20.96 23.09 -27.57
C VAL A 463 -22.09 24.04 -27.96
N GLN A 464 -22.95 24.44 -27.02
CA GLN A 464 -24.03 25.41 -27.29
C GLN A 464 -23.49 26.79 -27.70
N ILE A 465 -22.42 27.28 -27.06
CA ILE A 465 -21.75 28.53 -27.47
C ILE A 465 -21.21 28.41 -28.90
N THR A 466 -20.66 27.24 -29.26
CA THR A 466 -20.18 26.98 -30.63
C THR A 466 -21.32 26.99 -31.65
N GLU A 467 -22.48 26.44 -31.29
CA GLU A 467 -23.69 26.49 -32.12
C GLU A 467 -24.25 27.91 -32.27
N ILE A 468 -24.28 28.70 -31.19
CA ILE A 468 -24.67 30.12 -31.24
C ILE A 468 -23.72 30.91 -32.15
N THR A 469 -22.41 30.62 -32.10
CA THR A 469 -21.42 31.27 -32.97
C THR A 469 -21.64 30.92 -34.44
N LYS A 470 -21.96 29.65 -34.75
CA LYS A 470 -22.34 29.22 -36.11
C LYS A 470 -23.65 29.86 -36.58
N LEU A 471 -24.63 29.98 -35.69
CA LEU A 471 -25.90 30.65 -35.99
C LEU A 471 -25.67 32.13 -36.29
N GLN A 472 -24.83 32.81 -35.49
CA GLN A 472 -24.43 34.20 -35.74
C GLN A 472 -23.78 34.34 -37.12
N GLN A 473 -22.84 33.46 -37.47
CA GLN A 473 -22.19 33.47 -38.79
C GLN A 473 -23.18 33.22 -39.93
N SER A 474 -24.14 32.30 -39.76
CA SER A 474 -25.19 32.05 -40.75
C SER A 474 -26.15 33.24 -40.92
N ILE A 475 -26.48 33.93 -39.83
CA ILE A 475 -27.28 35.16 -39.87
C ILE A 475 -26.50 36.28 -40.57
N GLU A 476 -25.20 36.39 -40.34
CA GLU A 476 -24.32 37.37 -40.98
C GLU A 476 -24.20 37.11 -42.50
N GLU A 477 -24.08 35.84 -42.90
CA GLU A 477 -24.13 35.41 -44.31
C GLU A 477 -25.50 35.66 -44.95
N MET A 478 -26.61 35.44 -44.22
CA MET A 478 -27.96 35.77 -44.69
C MET A 478 -28.14 37.28 -44.87
N LEU A 479 -27.67 38.11 -43.93
CA LEU A 479 -27.69 39.57 -44.04
C LEU A 479 -26.88 40.05 -45.25
N PHE A 480 -25.68 39.51 -45.45
CA PHE A 480 -24.85 39.81 -46.61
C PHE A 480 -25.52 39.39 -47.93
N SER A 481 -26.22 38.25 -47.94
CA SER A 481 -27.01 37.80 -49.10
C SER A 481 -28.22 38.69 -49.37
N LEU A 482 -28.88 39.21 -48.33
CA LEU A 482 -30.01 40.14 -48.43
C LEU A 482 -29.55 41.50 -48.97
N GLU A 483 -28.41 42.02 -48.50
CA GLU A 483 -27.78 43.23 -49.04
C GLU A 483 -27.48 43.06 -50.54
N LYS A 484 -26.93 41.91 -50.95
CA LYS A 484 -26.69 41.59 -52.37
C LYS A 484 -27.99 41.48 -53.19
N THR A 485 -29.07 41.02 -52.58
CA THR A 485 -30.40 40.93 -53.21
C THR A 485 -31.05 42.32 -53.36
N GLN A 486 -30.77 43.24 -52.43
CA GLN A 486 -31.19 44.64 -52.53
C GLN A 486 -30.46 45.38 -53.67
N VAL A 487 -29.16 45.11 -53.87
CA VAL A 487 -28.39 45.60 -55.03
C VAL A 487 -28.94 45.05 -56.36
N ILE A 488 -29.33 43.77 -56.41
CA ILE A 488 -29.97 43.16 -57.60
C ILE A 488 -31.33 43.81 -57.91
N ASN A 489 -32.13 44.13 -56.90
CA ASN A 489 -33.39 44.86 -57.09
C ASN A 489 -33.17 46.26 -57.66
N GLN A 490 -32.10 46.94 -57.24
CA GLN A 490 -31.73 48.26 -57.76
C GLN A 490 -31.29 48.18 -59.23
N SER A 491 -30.48 47.20 -59.60
CA SER A 491 -30.09 46.94 -61.00
C SER A 491 -31.29 46.53 -61.88
N LEU A 492 -32.26 45.76 -61.34
CA LEU A 492 -33.49 45.42 -62.06
C LEU A 492 -34.40 46.65 -62.27
N LEU A 493 -34.39 47.62 -61.35
CA LEU A 493 -35.10 48.88 -61.53
C LEU A 493 -34.49 49.72 -62.65
N GLU A 494 -33.16 49.83 -62.70
CA GLU A 494 -32.42 50.54 -63.76
C GLU A 494 -32.60 49.86 -65.14
N VAL A 495 -32.61 48.53 -65.19
CA VAL A 495 -32.91 47.78 -66.43
C VAL A 495 -34.36 48.00 -66.87
N ARG A 496 -35.31 48.07 -65.92
CA ARG A 496 -36.71 48.35 -66.22
C ARG A 496 -36.93 49.78 -66.73
N GLU A 497 -36.23 50.78 -66.18
CA GLU A 497 -36.24 52.15 -66.71
C GLU A 497 -35.62 52.20 -68.12
N SER A 498 -34.49 51.53 -68.33
CA SER A 498 -33.83 51.44 -69.64
C SER A 498 -34.73 50.79 -70.70
N LEU A 499 -35.48 49.74 -70.33
CA LEU A 499 -36.48 49.11 -71.19
C LEU A 499 -37.69 50.01 -71.47
N MET A 500 -38.10 50.86 -70.52
CA MET A 500 -39.15 51.86 -70.75
C MET A 500 -38.71 52.95 -71.75
N GLN A 501 -37.44 53.36 -71.72
CA GLN A 501 -36.89 54.35 -72.67
C GLN A 501 -36.78 53.82 -74.12
N LEU A 502 -36.66 52.50 -74.31
CA LEU A 502 -36.61 51.85 -75.62
C LEU A 502 -37.99 51.70 -76.31
N LYS A 503 -39.08 51.73 -75.53
CA LYS A 503 -40.46 51.57 -76.03
C LYS A 503 -40.86 52.58 -77.14
N PRO A 504 -40.60 53.91 -77.00
CA PRO A 504 -40.90 54.87 -78.06
C PRO A 504 -40.00 54.74 -79.32
N ALA A 505 -38.81 54.13 -79.20
CA ALA A 505 -37.93 53.87 -80.34
C ALA A 505 -38.43 52.68 -81.19
N LEU A 506 -38.95 51.64 -80.55
CA LEU A 506 -39.61 50.52 -81.23
C LEU A 506 -40.92 50.92 -81.93
N GLU A 507 -41.72 51.82 -81.33
CA GLU A 507 -42.94 52.37 -81.96
C GLU A 507 -42.66 53.29 -83.16
N LYS A 508 -41.47 53.92 -83.22
CA LYS A 508 -41.03 54.70 -84.39
C LYS A 508 -40.55 53.84 -85.55
N MET A 509 -40.14 52.60 -85.30
CA MET A 509 -39.69 51.66 -86.34
C MET A 509 -40.82 50.81 -86.95
N SER A 510 -42.03 50.83 -86.38
CA SER A 510 -43.20 50.08 -86.89
C SER A 510 -44.11 50.86 -87.86
N LYS A 511 -43.73 52.09 -88.25
CA LYS A 511 -44.46 52.88 -89.26
C LYS A 511 -43.92 52.63 -90.68
N PRO A 512 -44.78 52.39 -91.68
CA PRO A 512 -44.36 52.08 -93.06
C PRO A 512 -43.64 53.28 -93.72
N ARG A 513 -42.48 53.04 -94.35
CA ARG A 513 -41.73 54.07 -95.11
C ARG A 513 -42.30 54.18 -96.53
N MET A 514 -42.76 55.38 -96.90
CA MET A 514 -43.14 55.73 -98.27
C MET A 514 -41.88 56.12 -99.04
N ILE A 515 -41.56 55.39 -100.12
CA ILE A 515 -40.46 55.68 -101.03
C ILE A 515 -41.08 56.47 -102.19
N THR A 516 -40.71 57.74 -102.34
CA THR A 516 -41.11 58.56 -103.49
C THR A 516 -39.86 58.84 -104.33
N PHE A 517 -39.92 58.41 -105.60
CA PHE A 517 -38.86 58.60 -106.59
C PHE A 517 -38.77 60.06 -107.02
N VAL A 518 -37.54 60.56 -107.19
CA VAL A 518 -37.23 61.91 -107.69
C VAL A 518 -36.90 61.77 -109.17
N ASP A 519 -37.75 62.30 -110.05
CA ASP A 519 -37.46 62.48 -111.48
C ASP A 519 -36.93 63.89 -111.72
N SER A 520 -35.86 63.93 -112.51
CA SER A 520 -35.16 65.09 -113.05
C SER A 520 -35.95 65.77 -114.18
N ASP A 521 -35.99 67.11 -114.20
CA ASP A 521 -35.47 67.93 -115.32
C ASP A 521 -35.89 69.41 -115.25
N GLU A 522 -34.96 70.27 -115.71
CA GLU A 522 -35.08 71.63 -116.26
C GLU A 522 -35.65 72.74 -115.33
N GLY A 523 -35.08 73.95 -115.21
CA GLY A 523 -34.31 74.78 -116.12
C GLY A 523 -35.05 76.13 -116.27
N GLY A 524 -34.40 77.27 -115.95
CA GLY A 524 -34.84 78.60 -116.42
C GLY A 524 -34.95 79.72 -115.39
N LEU A 525 -33.96 80.64 -115.48
CA LEU A 525 -33.87 82.06 -115.06
C LEU A 525 -33.86 82.41 -113.56
#